data_AF-A0A939W043-F1
#
_entry.id   AF-A0A939W043-F1
#
_cell.length_a   1.000
_cell.length_b   1.000
_cell.length_c   1.000
_cell.angle_alpha   90.00
_cell.angle_beta   90.00
_cell.angle_gamma   90.00
#
_symmetry.space_group_name_H-M   'P 1'
#
loop_
_entity.id
_entity.type
_entity.pdbx_description
1 polymer ?
#
loop_
_entity_poly.entity_id
_entity_poly.type
_entity_poly.pdbx_seq_one_letter_code
_entity_poly.pdbx_strand_id
1 'polypeptide(L)'
;MHSTRFLTNREIYESAVLKLVPSARHRLWIATANIKDMYVEKPDLTKQMVPFLQVLAELLKRGVAVRLIHAKEPGPAFRQDFD
;
A
#
# COMPACT_ATOMS: atom_id res chain seq x y z
N MET A 1 -13.03 -21.17 -7.03
CA MET A 1 -13.81 -20.50 -5.96
C MET A 1 -13.00 -19.33 -5.45
N HIS A 2 -13.58 -18.13 -5.39
CA HIS A 2 -12.95 -17.01 -4.70
C HIS A 2 -13.22 -17.15 -3.21
N SER A 3 -12.19 -17.31 -2.39
CA SER A 3 -12.30 -17.34 -0.94
C SER A 3 -12.12 -15.92 -0.39
N THR A 4 -13.07 -15.48 0.44
CA THR A 4 -12.95 -14.23 1.19
C THR A 4 -12.43 -14.56 2.58
N ARG A 5 -11.37 -13.87 3.01
CA ARG A 5 -10.80 -13.99 4.35
C ARG A 5 -10.93 -12.67 5.09
N PHE A 6 -11.39 -12.75 6.33
CA PHE A 6 -11.35 -11.63 7.28
C PHE A 6 -9.95 -11.53 7.89
N LEU A 7 -9.39 -10.32 7.94
CA LEU A 7 -8.07 -10.02 8.51
C LEU A 7 -8.23 -9.01 9.63
N THR A 8 -7.50 -9.20 10.73
CA THR A 8 -7.57 -8.31 11.90
C THR A 8 -6.20 -7.86 12.35
N ASN A 9 -6.13 -6.66 12.95
CA ASN A 9 -4.94 -6.17 13.64
C ASN A 9 -3.67 -6.30 12.77
N ARG A 10 -2.64 -6.97 13.30
CA ARG A 10 -1.34 -7.21 12.65
C ARG A 10 -1.45 -8.03 11.37
N GLU A 11 -2.47 -8.87 11.22
CA GLU A 11 -2.64 -9.68 10.00
C GLU A 11 -2.84 -8.81 8.76
N ILE A 12 -3.47 -7.63 8.91
CA ILE A 12 -3.67 -6.68 7.81
C ILE A 12 -2.31 -6.22 7.29
N TYR A 13 -1.40 -5.85 8.21
CA TYR A 13 -0.06 -5.43 7.86
C TYR A 13 0.73 -6.57 7.20
N GLU A 14 0.78 -7.74 7.85
CA GLU A 14 1.60 -8.85 7.36
C GLU A 14 1.10 -9.47 6.06
N SER A 15 -0.22 -9.53 5.87
CA SER A 15 -0.83 -10.18 4.71
C SER A 15 -1.11 -9.18 3.59
N ALA A 16 -1.87 -8.12 3.86
CA ALA A 16 -2.27 -7.19 2.81
C ALA A 16 -1.10 -6.26 2.42
N VAL A 17 -0.49 -5.60 3.42
CA VAL A 17 0.51 -4.55 3.17
C VAL A 17 1.85 -5.13 2.73
N LEU A 18 2.39 -6.11 3.46
CA LEU A 18 3.73 -6.65 3.19
C LEU A 18 3.78 -7.70 2.08
N LYS A 19 2.68 -8.46 1.85
CA LYS A 19 2.69 -9.59 0.90
C LYS A 19 1.84 -9.32 -0.32
N LEU A 20 0.53 -9.06 -0.16
CA LEU A 20 -0.40 -8.97 -1.29
C LEU A 20 -0.14 -7.74 -2.15
N VAL A 21 0.01 -6.55 -1.56
CA VAL A 21 0.25 -5.30 -2.30
C VAL A 21 1.51 -5.39 -3.20
N PRO A 22 2.71 -5.72 -2.69
CA PRO A 22 3.91 -5.80 -3.52
C PRO A 22 3.83 -6.92 -4.58
N SER A 23 3.00 -7.93 -4.36
CA SER A 23 2.80 -9.04 -5.29
C SER A 23 1.93 -8.70 -6.50
N ALA A 24 1.25 -7.55 -6.52
CA ALA A 24 0.39 -7.17 -7.64
C ALA A 24 1.16 -7.14 -8.97
N ARG A 25 0.60 -7.76 -10.01
CA ARG A 25 1.23 -7.93 -11.33
C ARG A 25 0.63 -7.05 -12.43
N HIS A 26 -0.66 -6.72 -12.35
CA HIS A 26 -1.36 -5.99 -13.40
C HIS A 26 -2.16 -4.80 -12.87
N ARG A 27 -2.91 -4.99 -11.78
CA ARG A 27 -3.74 -3.95 -11.17
C ARG A 27 -3.71 -4.06 -9.66
N LEU A 28 -3.73 -2.92 -8.99
CA LEU A 28 -3.94 -2.78 -7.56
C LEU A 28 -5.05 -1.76 -7.33
N TRP A 29 -6.09 -2.15 -6.60
CA TRP A 29 -7.15 -1.25 -6.15
C TRP A 29 -7.15 -1.22 -4.64
N ILE A 30 -7.10 -0.02 -4.08
CA ILE A 30 -7.21 0.20 -2.64
C ILE A 30 -8.42 1.11 -2.44
N ALA A 31 -9.47 0.58 -1.82
CA ALA A 31 -10.61 1.36 -1.36
C ALA A 31 -10.54 1.43 0.17
N THR A 32 -10.38 2.62 0.73
CA THR A 32 -10.20 2.79 2.17
C THR A 32 -10.81 4.10 2.66
N ALA A 33 -11.23 4.15 3.92
CA ALA A 33 -11.61 5.41 4.55
C ALA A 33 -10.39 6.32 4.72
N ASN A 34 -9.25 5.76 5.12
CA ASN A 34 -7.99 6.49 5.28
C ASN A 34 -6.81 5.55 4.99
N ILE A 35 -5.71 6.11 4.48
CA ILE A 35 -4.41 5.44 4.49
C ILE A 35 -3.44 6.30 5.27
N LYS A 36 -2.66 5.68 6.16
CA LYS A 36 -1.63 6.37 6.92
C LYS A 36 -0.38 6.45 6.05
N ASP A 37 0.30 7.59 6.07
CA ASP A 37 1.68 7.66 5.60
C ASP A 37 2.56 6.85 6.56
N MET A 38 2.89 5.62 6.14
CA MET A 38 3.51 4.61 6.97
C MET A 38 4.77 4.09 6.31
N TYR A 39 5.72 3.69 7.16
CA TYR A 39 6.89 2.95 6.73
C TYR A 39 6.64 1.46 6.89
N VAL A 40 7.10 0.68 5.93
CA VAL A 40 6.91 -0.77 5.86
C VAL A 40 8.26 -1.47 5.73
N GLU A 41 8.34 -2.67 6.28
CA GLU A 41 9.51 -3.54 6.12
C GLU A 41 9.62 -3.98 4.66
N LYS A 42 10.79 -3.81 4.05
CA LYS A 42 11.04 -4.33 2.70
C LYS A 42 11.65 -5.74 2.79
N PRO A 43 10.99 -6.79 2.27
CA PRO A 43 11.46 -8.17 2.48
C PRO A 43 12.84 -8.48 1.86
N ASP A 44 13.23 -7.73 0.83
CA ASP A 44 14.46 -7.90 0.05
C ASP A 44 15.65 -7.08 0.58
N LEU A 45 15.43 -6.17 1.54
CA LEU A 45 16.48 -5.34 2.14
C LEU A 45 16.51 -5.60 3.65
N THR A 46 17.61 -6.16 4.14
CA THR A 46 17.75 -6.48 5.57
C THR A 46 17.61 -5.21 6.43
N LYS A 47 16.56 -5.18 7.26
CA LYS A 47 16.27 -4.14 8.27
C LYS A 47 15.98 -2.74 7.71
N GLN A 48 15.59 -2.61 6.45
CA GLN A 48 15.22 -1.30 5.91
C GLN A 48 13.70 -1.09 5.93
N MET A 49 13.30 -0.04 6.62
CA MET A 49 11.94 0.50 6.56
C MET A 49 11.88 1.49 5.40
N VAL A 50 10.90 1.33 4.51
CA VAL A 50 10.69 2.22 3.36
C VAL A 50 9.31 2.85 3.42
N PRO A 51 9.10 4.07 2.89
CA PRO A 51 7.76 4.64 2.78
C PRO A 51 6.84 3.72 1.98
N PHE A 52 5.59 3.54 2.42
CA PHE A 52 4.63 2.73 1.67
C PHE A 52 4.38 3.27 0.24
N LEU A 53 4.48 4.60 0.06
CA LEU A 53 4.45 5.22 -1.26
C LEU A 53 5.56 4.72 -2.19
N GLN A 54 6.74 4.39 -1.66
CA GLN A 54 7.82 3.80 -2.46
C GLN A 54 7.40 2.44 -3.03
N VAL A 55 6.70 1.61 -2.24
CA VAL A 55 6.17 0.32 -2.71
C VAL A 55 5.18 0.52 -3.85
N LEU A 56 4.29 1.51 -3.73
CA LEU A 56 3.34 1.87 -4.79
C LEU A 56 4.06 2.41 -6.04
N ALA A 57 5.11 3.22 -5.87
CA ALA A 57 5.92 3.73 -6.96
C ALA A 57 6.67 2.60 -7.70
N GLU A 58 7.19 1.62 -6.98
CA GLU A 58 7.81 0.43 -7.58
C GLU A 58 6.79 -0.39 -8.40
N LEU A 59 5.54 -0.50 -7.93
CA LEU A 59 4.45 -1.12 -8.71
C LEU A 59 4.18 -0.37 -10.02
N LEU A 60 4.05 0.96 -9.95
CA LEU A 60 3.85 1.81 -11.12
C LEU A 60 5.00 1.67 -12.13
N LYS A 61 6.26 1.65 -11.66
CA LYS A 61 7.44 1.43 -12.50
C LYS A 61 7.42 0.08 -13.23
N ARG A 62 6.85 -0.96 -12.63
CA ARG A 62 6.65 -2.28 -13.26
C ARG A 62 5.45 -2.32 -14.22
N GLY A 63 4.74 -1.21 -14.43
CA GLY A 63 3.55 -1.15 -15.28
C GLY A 63 2.26 -1.64 -14.61
N VAL A 64 2.23 -1.78 -13.28
CA VAL A 64 1.01 -2.13 -12.55
C VAL A 64 0.12 -0.90 -12.44
N ALA A 65 -1.14 -1.00 -12.87
CA ALA A 65 -2.11 0.08 -12.71
C ALA A 65 -2.58 0.18 -11.25
N VAL A 66 -2.30 1.30 -10.57
CA VAL A 66 -2.72 1.55 -9.19
C VAL A 66 -3.91 2.51 -9.17
N ARG A 67 -4.97 2.16 -8.43
CA ARG A 67 -6.13 3.03 -8.16
C ARG A 67 -6.37 3.12 -6.66
N LEU A 68 -6.40 4.34 -6.14
CA LEU A 68 -6.70 4.62 -4.74
C LEU A 68 -8.04 5.36 -4.67
N ILE A 69 -8.99 4.80 -3.93
CA ILE A 69 -10.29 5.39 -3.65
C ILE A 69 -10.31 5.68 -2.15
N HIS A 70 -10.37 6.95 -1.79
CA HIS A 70 -10.31 7.41 -0.40
C HIS A 70 -11.51 8.31 -0.07
N ALA A 71 -11.91 8.32 1.21
CA ALA A 71 -13.14 8.99 1.63
C ALA A 71 -13.02 10.52 1.80
N LYS A 72 -11.80 11.07 1.78
CA LYS A 72 -11.53 12.51 1.96
C LYS A 72 -10.20 12.91 1.36
N GLU A 73 -9.99 14.20 1.11
CA GLU A 73 -8.71 14.75 0.63
C GLU A 73 -7.51 14.34 1.50
N PRO A 74 -6.30 14.23 0.90
CA PRO A 74 -5.08 14.00 1.66
C PRO A 74 -4.89 15.04 2.78
N GLY A 75 -4.28 14.61 3.89
CA GLY A 75 -4.03 15.49 5.04
C GLY A 75 -3.08 16.64 4.70
N PRO A 76 -3.09 17.76 5.46
CA PRO A 76 -2.26 18.93 5.15
C PRO A 76 -0.77 18.64 4.97
N ALA A 77 -0.18 17.78 5.81
CA ALA A 77 1.23 17.40 5.71
C ALA A 77 1.54 16.69 4.38
N PHE A 78 0.69 15.74 3.97
CA PHE A 78 0.86 15.05 2.70
C PHE A 78 0.75 16.03 1.52
N ARG A 79 -0.25 16.92 1.54
CA ARG A 79 -0.42 17.91 0.48
C ARG A 79 0.76 18.87 0.38
N GLN A 80 1.33 19.30 1.51
CA GLN A 80 2.53 20.14 1.51
C GLN A 80 3.73 19.47 0.84
N ASP A 81 3.86 18.14 0.95
CA ASP A 81 4.99 17.40 0.38
C ASP A 81 4.78 17.03 -1.10
N PHE A 82 3.54 16.97 -1.59
CA PHE A 82 3.21 16.34 -2.88
C PHE A 82 2.25 17.11 -3.82
N ASP A 83 1.54 18.16 -3.36
CA ASP A 83 0.68 19.05 -4.19
C ASP A 83 1.40 20.36 -4.52
#